data_AF-A0AAE0G369-F1
#
_entry.id   AF-A0AAE0G369-F1
#
_cell.length_a   1.000
_cell.length_b   1.000
_cell.length_c   1.000
_cell.angle_alpha   90.00
_cell.angle_beta   90.00
_cell.angle_gamma   90.00
#
_symmetry.space_group_name_H-M   'P 1'
#
loop_
_entity.id
_entity.type
_entity.pdbx_description
1 polymer ?
#
loop_
_entity_poly.entity_id
_entity_poly.type
_entity_poly.pdbx_seq_one_letter_code
_entity_poly.pdbx_strand_id
1 'polypeptide(L)'
;MSYENGGQLLLYQTLLRIRSGLAREQVPETDGAPLSTSNASAEVAELASLFAETMPWAVDPETTEFMRTNLDATSDKRTGAPVSTASLKDRLNEADVADVMADGVLEWRSLSFVGKSEFLNADEAKDAQSRKTLDVNSGGQVYFLLLSPSVPGTPETVACLKFAPTRLATQSELCGCEMAAQMGVSVPGARLLRRANESEWGALRTAAEAASGSGAELATSMDAAQCALLMEFVRGIPLGRAGEAFSAEVLDSTCATLGRVLMLDMVLGNADRLPCGPLGWRGNRGNLLYSADKRIVAIDSGVARRPPAGRAAKEREAYQRLSELLITDADTASAVLQEAVDENHRSLVASTNCTRAFQRGFRDATETAAQLQGILKMLANSLEKSTCEVISEMGSFMMAADSSIAGLHSAAFRVWWIRARM
;
A
#
# COMPACT_ATOMS: atom_id res chain seq x y z
N MET A 1 -20.16 13.24 -15.00
CA MET A 1 -20.11 12.09 -14.06
C MET A 1 -18.66 11.63 -13.92
N SER A 2 -17.96 12.07 -12.88
CA SER A 2 -16.89 11.35 -12.18
C SER A 2 -16.29 12.27 -11.09
N TYR A 3 -16.77 12.11 -9.87
CA TYR A 3 -16.21 12.71 -8.65
C TYR A 3 -16.00 11.56 -7.66
N GLU A 4 -14.98 10.72 -7.86
CA GLU A 4 -14.66 9.62 -6.92
C GLU A 4 -13.16 9.51 -6.57
N ASN A 5 -12.28 10.37 -7.11
CA ASN A 5 -10.82 10.16 -7.01
C ASN A 5 -10.08 10.96 -5.93
N GLY A 6 -10.72 11.91 -5.22
CA GLY A 6 -10.05 12.77 -4.23
C GLY A 6 -9.93 12.19 -2.81
N GLY A 7 -10.92 11.41 -2.37
CA GLY A 7 -11.02 11.02 -0.95
C GLY A 7 -9.96 10.02 -0.48
N GLN A 8 -9.46 9.16 -1.37
CA GLN A 8 -8.53 8.08 -0.99
C GLN A 8 -7.08 8.56 -0.86
N LEU A 9 -6.68 9.59 -1.62
CA LEU A 9 -5.35 10.19 -1.51
C LEU A 9 -5.20 10.99 -0.21
N LEU A 10 -6.23 11.73 0.19
CA LEU A 10 -6.21 12.46 1.45
C LEU A 10 -6.25 11.50 2.66
N LEU A 11 -6.96 10.38 2.56
CA LEU A 11 -6.97 9.36 3.60
C LEU A 11 -5.56 8.82 3.86
N TYR A 12 -4.82 8.52 2.79
CA TYR A 12 -3.43 8.08 2.86
C TYR A 12 -2.50 9.14 3.44
N GLN A 13 -2.59 10.39 2.97
CA GLN A 13 -1.80 11.52 3.52
C GLN A 13 -2.11 11.77 5.00
N THR A 14 -3.35 11.55 5.43
CA THR A 14 -3.73 11.75 6.83
C THR A 14 -3.25 10.63 7.74
N LEU A 15 -3.29 9.38 7.29
CA LEU A 15 -2.73 8.25 8.06
C LEU A 15 -1.21 8.41 8.26
N LEU A 16 -0.49 8.92 7.26
CA LEU A 16 0.93 9.28 7.39
C LEU A 16 1.17 10.41 8.41
N ARG A 17 0.28 11.41 8.47
CA ARG A 17 0.34 12.51 9.47
C ARG A 17 0.02 12.05 10.89
N ILE A 18 -0.89 11.08 11.05
CA ILE A 18 -1.19 10.48 12.36
C ILE A 18 0.02 9.68 12.87
N ARG A 19 0.70 8.94 11.97
CA ARG A 19 1.94 8.21 12.28
C ARG A 19 3.08 9.13 12.74
N SER A 20 3.21 10.32 12.15
CA SER A 20 4.21 11.30 12.60
C SER A 20 3.81 12.08 13.85
N GLY A 21 2.50 12.25 14.11
CA GLY A 21 1.97 12.93 15.29
C GLY A 21 1.96 12.10 16.58
N LEU A 22 1.86 10.76 16.49
CA LEU A 22 1.85 9.86 17.65
C LEU A 22 3.25 9.61 18.26
N ALA A 23 4.32 10.14 17.67
CA ALA A 23 5.69 9.92 18.13
C ALA A 23 6.20 10.92 19.20
N ARG A 24 5.39 11.90 19.65
CA ARG A 24 5.81 12.81 20.74
C ARG A 24 4.65 13.21 21.63
N GLU A 25 4.70 12.74 22.87
CA GLU A 25 3.95 13.32 23.98
C GLU A 25 4.68 14.56 24.53
N GLN A 26 3.85 15.54 24.93
CA GLN A 26 4.13 16.73 25.75
C GLN A 26 5.03 17.84 25.16
N VAL A 27 4.40 18.99 24.87
CA VAL A 27 5.06 20.31 25.00
C VAL A 27 4.06 21.34 25.54
N PRO A 28 4.47 22.23 26.48
CA PRO A 28 3.60 23.18 27.17
C PRO A 28 3.39 24.48 26.39
N GLU A 29 2.41 25.28 26.86
CA GLU A 29 2.17 26.67 26.43
C GLU A 29 3.45 27.50 26.46
N THR A 30 3.83 28.14 25.34
CA THR A 30 4.42 29.50 25.32
C THR A 30 4.37 30.12 23.91
N ASP A 31 4.30 31.45 23.93
CA ASP A 31 4.08 32.41 22.84
C ASP A 31 5.08 32.45 21.68
N GLY A 32 4.54 32.74 20.48
CA GLY A 32 5.01 33.81 19.60
C GLY A 32 6.35 33.68 18.85
N ALA A 33 6.36 33.04 17.68
CA ALA A 33 7.15 33.43 16.50
C ALA A 33 6.66 32.69 15.23
N PRO A 34 6.71 33.30 14.03
CA PRO A 34 6.17 32.70 12.80
C PRO A 34 7.09 31.60 12.25
N LEU A 35 6.53 30.40 12.04
CA LEU A 35 7.19 29.27 11.39
C LEU A 35 7.26 29.49 9.86
N SER A 36 8.43 29.21 9.27
CA SER A 36 8.70 29.35 7.84
C SER A 36 7.90 28.36 6.98
N THR A 37 7.28 28.85 5.91
CA THR A 37 6.28 28.18 5.07
C THR A 37 6.84 27.34 3.91
N SER A 38 8.07 26.81 3.98
CA SER A 38 8.71 26.17 2.82
C SER A 38 8.16 24.79 2.42
N ASN A 39 7.39 24.11 3.28
CA ASN A 39 6.77 22.80 2.94
C ASN A 39 5.31 22.91 2.45
N ALA A 40 4.64 24.04 2.69
CA ALA A 40 3.29 24.29 2.16
C ALA A 40 3.31 24.55 0.64
N SER A 41 4.44 25.03 0.12
CA SER A 41 4.62 25.31 -1.32
C SER A 41 4.61 24.04 -2.19
N ALA A 42 5.11 22.91 -1.68
CA ALA A 42 5.14 21.65 -2.43
C ALA A 42 3.75 20.99 -2.48
N GLU A 43 2.99 21.04 -1.38
CA GLU A 43 1.61 20.53 -1.31
C GLU A 43 0.64 21.38 -2.16
N VAL A 44 0.84 22.70 -2.22
CA VAL A 44 0.07 23.61 -3.10
C VAL A 44 0.43 23.40 -4.57
N ALA A 45 1.69 23.10 -4.90
CA ALA A 45 2.09 22.70 -6.25
C ALA A 45 1.52 21.33 -6.66
N GLU A 46 1.35 20.41 -5.70
CA GLU A 46 0.75 19.07 -5.91
C GLU A 46 -0.76 19.18 -6.18
N LEU A 47 -1.48 20.07 -5.48
CA LEU A 47 -2.87 20.43 -5.79
C LEU A 47 -2.98 21.11 -7.16
N ALA A 48 -2.08 22.03 -7.50
CA ALA A 48 -2.08 22.70 -8.80
C ALA A 48 -1.84 21.73 -9.97
N SER A 49 -0.98 20.72 -9.79
CA SER A 49 -0.74 19.67 -10.79
C SER A 49 -1.96 18.75 -10.98
N LEU A 50 -2.69 18.44 -9.90
CA LEU A 50 -3.94 17.68 -9.95
C LEU A 50 -5.07 18.44 -10.67
N PHE A 51 -5.11 19.78 -10.52
CA PHE A 51 -6.04 20.66 -11.25
C PHE A 51 -5.70 20.79 -12.75
N ALA A 52 -4.40 20.77 -13.11
CA ALA A 52 -3.95 20.83 -14.50
C ALA A 52 -4.32 19.56 -15.30
N GLU A 53 -4.33 18.39 -14.67
CA GLU A 53 -4.76 17.13 -15.34
C GLU A 53 -6.28 17.03 -15.54
N THR A 54 -7.08 17.78 -14.80
CA THR A 54 -8.55 17.69 -14.85
C THR A 54 -9.21 18.76 -15.71
N MET A 55 -8.53 19.87 -16.04
CA MET A 55 -9.05 20.93 -16.91
C MET A 55 -7.99 21.44 -17.93
N PRO A 56 -7.88 20.84 -19.13
CA PRO A 56 -6.83 21.12 -20.10
C PRO A 56 -6.84 22.51 -20.77
N TRP A 57 -7.84 23.36 -20.47
CA TRP A 57 -8.02 24.67 -21.11
C TRP A 57 -7.51 25.85 -20.28
N ALA A 58 -6.93 25.60 -19.10
CA ALA A 58 -6.62 26.65 -18.13
C ALA A 58 -5.12 26.98 -17.96
N VAL A 59 -4.22 26.52 -18.84
CA VAL A 59 -2.79 26.87 -18.74
C VAL A 59 -2.18 27.19 -20.11
N ASP A 60 -1.60 28.39 -20.21
CA ASP A 60 -0.92 28.96 -21.39
C ASP A 60 0.43 28.24 -21.69
N PRO A 61 0.72 27.83 -22.95
CA PRO A 61 1.89 27.00 -23.28
C PRO A 61 3.29 27.60 -23.04
N GLU A 62 3.43 28.91 -22.81
CA GLU A 62 4.76 29.55 -22.82
C GLU A 62 5.61 29.31 -21.56
N THR A 63 5.09 28.68 -20.50
CA THR A 63 5.83 28.52 -19.23
C THR A 63 6.68 27.22 -19.15
N THR A 64 6.55 26.32 -20.12
CA THR A 64 7.13 24.95 -20.02
C THR A 64 8.53 24.82 -20.65
N GLU A 65 9.02 25.84 -21.36
CA GLU A 65 10.26 25.77 -22.13
C GLU A 65 11.52 26.16 -21.33
N PHE A 66 11.36 26.69 -20.11
CA PHE A 66 12.49 27.14 -19.28
C PHE A 66 13.15 26.03 -18.43
N MET A 67 12.50 24.87 -18.24
CA MET A 67 13.02 23.79 -17.37
C MET A 67 13.76 22.66 -18.10
N ARG A 68 14.02 22.79 -19.41
CA ARG A 68 14.57 21.69 -20.23
C ARG A 68 16.09 21.63 -20.35
N THR A 69 16.83 22.57 -19.77
CA THR A 69 18.29 22.64 -19.95
C THR A 69 19.01 22.53 -18.62
N ASN A 70 19.32 21.28 -18.22
CA ASN A 70 20.60 20.87 -17.61
C ASN A 70 20.52 19.43 -17.10
N LEU A 71 20.76 18.45 -17.99
CA LEU A 71 21.16 17.10 -17.61
C LEU A 71 22.08 16.56 -18.72
N ASP A 72 23.35 16.92 -18.61
CA ASP A 72 24.44 16.27 -19.33
C ASP A 72 25.55 15.96 -18.32
N ALA A 73 25.77 14.69 -18.01
CA ALA A 73 27.04 14.16 -17.52
C ALA A 73 27.06 12.62 -17.53
N THR A 74 27.61 12.11 -18.63
CA THR A 74 28.58 11.00 -18.74
C THR A 74 28.25 9.62 -18.17
N SER A 75 28.07 8.68 -19.09
CA SER A 75 28.08 7.23 -18.89
C SER A 75 29.48 6.72 -18.53
N ASP A 76 29.62 6.08 -17.37
CA ASP A 76 30.72 5.16 -17.08
C ASP A 76 30.18 3.73 -17.14
N LYS A 77 30.58 2.98 -18.17
CA LYS A 77 30.34 1.54 -18.28
C LYS A 77 31.20 0.81 -17.24
N ARG A 78 30.61 0.37 -16.13
CA ARG A 78 31.26 -0.61 -15.24
C ARG A 78 31.03 -2.02 -15.74
N THR A 79 32.14 -2.75 -15.83
CA THR A 79 32.24 -4.16 -16.19
C THR A 79 31.55 -5.04 -15.14
N GLY A 80 30.76 -6.01 -15.62
CA GLY A 80 29.87 -6.83 -14.80
C GLY A 80 30.57 -7.55 -13.64
N ALA A 81 29.91 -7.51 -12.48
CA ALA A 81 30.27 -8.33 -11.33
C ALA A 81 30.06 -9.83 -11.66
N PRO A 82 30.78 -10.75 -11.00
CA PRO A 82 30.64 -12.18 -11.25
C PRO A 82 29.22 -12.63 -10.91
N VAL A 83 28.58 -13.33 -11.84
CA VAL A 83 27.28 -13.96 -11.61
C VAL A 83 27.48 -15.08 -10.60
N SER A 84 26.93 -14.92 -9.39
CA SER A 84 26.88 -15.99 -8.39
C SER A 84 26.17 -17.22 -8.97
N THR A 85 26.74 -18.40 -8.76
CA THR A 85 26.18 -19.69 -9.19
C THR A 85 25.08 -20.20 -8.27
N ALA A 86 24.80 -19.52 -7.15
CA ALA A 86 23.73 -19.85 -6.22
C ALA A 86 22.35 -19.57 -6.83
N SER A 87 21.34 -20.39 -6.49
CA SER A 87 19.96 -20.16 -6.93
C SER A 87 19.43 -18.83 -6.36
N LEU A 88 18.41 -18.25 -7.00
CA LEU A 88 17.77 -17.03 -6.46
C LEU A 88 17.25 -17.27 -5.04
N LYS A 89 16.68 -18.45 -4.78
CA LYS A 89 16.15 -18.83 -3.46
C LYS A 89 17.24 -18.83 -2.39
N ASP A 90 18.42 -19.37 -2.70
CA ASP A 90 19.55 -19.39 -1.75
C ASP A 90 20.03 -17.97 -1.44
N ARG A 91 20.18 -17.14 -2.47
CA ARG A 91 20.59 -15.73 -2.31
C ARG A 91 19.59 -14.94 -1.45
N LEU A 92 18.28 -15.14 -1.64
CA LEU A 92 17.25 -14.48 -0.83
C LEU A 92 17.28 -14.93 0.64
N ASN A 93 17.60 -16.21 0.90
CA ASN A 93 17.69 -16.72 2.26
C ASN A 93 18.91 -16.19 3.02
N GLU A 94 20.00 -15.92 2.30
CA GLU A 94 21.26 -15.40 2.85
C GLU A 94 21.29 -13.86 2.95
N ALA A 95 20.54 -13.15 2.11
CA ALA A 95 20.56 -11.69 2.02
C ALA A 95 19.84 -10.96 3.17
N ASP A 96 20.47 -9.95 3.75
CA ASP A 96 19.92 -9.07 4.78
C ASP A 96 18.71 -8.27 4.28
N VAL A 97 17.73 -8.07 5.15
CA VAL A 97 16.52 -7.31 4.76
C VAL A 97 16.87 -5.83 4.70
N ALA A 98 16.62 -5.21 3.55
CA ALA A 98 16.83 -3.78 3.40
C ALA A 98 15.80 -3.01 4.24
N ASP A 99 16.27 -2.00 4.99
CA ASP A 99 15.38 -1.06 5.67
C ASP A 99 14.78 -0.10 4.63
N VAL A 100 13.58 -0.43 4.16
CA VAL A 100 12.87 0.38 3.16
C VAL A 100 12.20 1.61 3.78
N MET A 101 12.14 1.70 5.11
CA MET A 101 11.41 2.72 5.85
C MET A 101 12.31 3.83 6.40
N ALA A 102 13.63 3.62 6.43
CA ALA A 102 14.60 4.65 6.81
C ALA A 102 14.45 5.93 5.96
N ASP A 103 14.75 7.07 6.58
CA ASP A 103 14.70 8.41 5.95
C ASP A 103 15.72 8.59 4.80
N GLY A 104 16.56 7.57 4.54
CA GLY A 104 17.51 7.50 3.45
C GLY A 104 16.99 6.73 2.24
N VAL A 105 17.23 7.25 1.05
CA VAL A 105 17.03 6.52 -0.21
C VAL A 105 17.97 5.32 -0.23
N LEU A 106 17.45 4.12 -0.55
CA LEU A 106 18.28 2.94 -0.77
C LEU A 106 19.36 3.26 -1.81
N GLU A 107 20.59 2.79 -1.61
CA GLU A 107 21.69 3.08 -2.53
C GLU A 107 21.50 2.32 -3.85
N TRP A 108 20.62 2.79 -4.73
CA TRP A 108 20.22 2.09 -5.95
C TRP A 108 21.39 1.78 -6.88
N ARG A 109 22.49 2.53 -6.80
CA ARG A 109 23.74 2.24 -7.52
C ARG A 109 24.35 0.88 -7.18
N SER A 110 24.01 0.33 -6.02
CA SER A 110 24.45 -1.00 -5.58
C SER A 110 23.53 -2.14 -6.05
N LEU A 111 22.39 -1.84 -6.69
CA LEU A 111 21.50 -2.85 -7.27
C LEU A 111 22.26 -3.68 -8.32
N SER A 112 22.49 -4.95 -8.02
CA SER A 112 23.29 -5.85 -8.86
C SER A 112 22.43 -6.86 -9.62
N PHE A 113 21.31 -7.27 -9.03
CA PHE A 113 20.45 -8.32 -9.58
C PHE A 113 18.97 -8.05 -9.29
N VAL A 114 18.14 -8.32 -10.29
CA VAL A 114 16.68 -8.27 -10.19
C VAL A 114 16.08 -9.64 -10.46
N GLY A 115 15.44 -10.21 -9.44
CA GLY A 115 14.68 -11.46 -9.54
C GLY A 115 13.18 -11.20 -9.71
N LYS A 116 12.46 -12.13 -10.34
CA LYS A 116 10.99 -12.18 -10.39
C LYS A 116 10.46 -13.32 -9.55
N SER A 117 9.25 -13.16 -9.01
CA SER A 117 8.53 -14.23 -8.29
C SER A 117 8.36 -15.51 -9.11
N GLU A 118 8.21 -15.41 -10.44
CA GLU A 118 8.09 -16.55 -11.35
C GLU A 118 9.32 -17.49 -11.33
N PHE A 119 10.52 -16.96 -11.08
CA PHE A 119 11.74 -17.79 -11.01
C PHE A 119 11.79 -18.67 -9.77
N LEU A 120 11.14 -18.27 -8.67
CA LEU A 120 11.04 -19.10 -7.48
C LEU A 120 10.18 -20.34 -7.72
N ASN A 121 9.17 -20.23 -8.58
CA ASN A 121 8.28 -21.33 -8.94
C ASN A 121 8.93 -22.31 -9.93
N ALA A 122 9.87 -21.84 -10.76
CA ALA A 122 10.58 -22.68 -11.74
C ALA A 122 11.62 -23.61 -11.09
N ASP A 123 12.25 -23.18 -9.99
CA ASP A 123 13.18 -24.03 -9.23
C ASP A 123 12.45 -25.14 -8.46
N GLU A 124 11.21 -24.89 -7.98
CA GLU A 124 10.38 -25.91 -7.33
C GLU A 124 9.81 -26.96 -8.30
N ALA A 125 9.74 -26.66 -9.61
CA ALA A 125 9.25 -27.59 -10.62
C ALA A 125 10.21 -28.77 -10.92
N LYS A 126 11.45 -28.73 -10.40
CA LYS A 126 12.43 -29.83 -10.52
C LYS A 126 12.29 -30.88 -9.41
N ASP A 127 11.65 -30.56 -8.29
CA ASP A 127 11.33 -31.51 -7.21
C ASP A 127 9.91 -32.04 -7.36
N ALA A 128 9.74 -32.93 -8.33
CA ALA A 128 8.46 -33.55 -8.68
C ALA A 128 8.01 -34.60 -7.65
N GLN A 129 7.65 -34.23 -6.41
CA GLN A 129 6.90 -35.16 -5.55
C GLN A 129 6.00 -34.52 -4.44
N SER A 130 5.85 -33.19 -4.32
CA SER A 130 4.89 -32.63 -3.35
C SER A 130 4.10 -31.41 -3.83
N ARG A 131 2.87 -31.70 -4.28
CA ARG A 131 1.60 -30.96 -4.15
C ARG A 131 1.58 -29.42 -4.03
N LYS A 132 0.80 -28.84 -4.96
CA LYS A 132 0.14 -27.51 -4.97
C LYS A 132 1.08 -26.33 -4.75
N THR A 133 1.65 -25.96 -5.88
CA THR A 133 2.08 -24.64 -6.35
C THR A 133 1.78 -23.48 -5.40
N LEU A 134 2.87 -22.76 -5.10
CA LEU A 134 2.90 -21.39 -4.59
C LEU A 134 2.25 -20.49 -5.66
N ASP A 135 0.92 -20.51 -5.74
CA ASP A 135 0.17 -19.60 -6.59
C ASP A 135 0.15 -18.26 -5.86
N VAL A 136 1.19 -17.45 -6.13
CA VAL A 136 1.25 -16.06 -5.71
C VAL A 136 0.22 -15.34 -6.58
N ASN A 137 -1.05 -15.42 -6.18
CA ASN A 137 -2.15 -14.73 -6.84
C ASN A 137 -2.14 -13.24 -6.49
N SER A 138 -0.95 -12.62 -6.42
CA SER A 138 -0.86 -11.19 -6.43
C SER A 138 -1.29 -10.77 -7.82
N GLY A 139 -2.41 -10.06 -7.95
CA GLY A 139 -2.81 -9.45 -9.23
C GLY A 139 -1.78 -8.43 -9.78
N GLY A 140 -0.56 -8.38 -9.24
CA GLY A 140 0.52 -7.49 -9.60
C GLY A 140 1.87 -8.22 -9.74
N GLN A 141 2.83 -7.57 -10.40
CA GLN A 141 4.17 -8.12 -10.60
C GLN A 141 5.06 -7.81 -9.40
N VAL A 142 5.79 -8.81 -8.89
CA VAL A 142 6.71 -8.65 -7.76
C VAL A 142 8.14 -8.93 -8.21
N TYR A 143 9.03 -7.99 -7.91
CA TYR A 143 10.46 -8.05 -8.15
C TYR A 143 11.21 -8.12 -6.82
N PHE A 144 12.26 -8.95 -6.77
CA PHE A 144 13.25 -8.97 -5.69
C PHE A 144 14.48 -8.19 -6.14
N LEU A 145 14.83 -7.16 -5.37
CA LEU A 145 15.95 -6.26 -5.64
C LEU A 145 17.11 -6.65 -4.74
N LEU A 146 18.16 -7.25 -5.30
CA LEU A 146 19.37 -7.61 -4.57
C LEU A 146 20.43 -6.52 -4.76
N LEU A 147 20.81 -5.89 -3.65
CA LEU A 147 21.81 -4.84 -3.60
C LEU A 147 23.12 -5.43 -3.07
N SER A 148 24.20 -5.17 -3.82
CA SER A 148 25.54 -5.59 -3.43
C SER A 148 26.00 -4.86 -2.18
N PRO A 149 26.74 -5.55 -1.29
CA PRO A 149 27.27 -4.92 -0.10
C PRO A 149 28.31 -3.85 -0.44
N SER A 150 28.30 -2.75 0.30
CA SER A 150 29.35 -1.72 0.22
C SER A 150 30.69 -2.21 0.77
N VAL A 151 30.68 -3.24 1.64
CA VAL A 151 31.85 -3.83 2.29
C VAL A 151 32.02 -5.29 1.84
N PRO A 152 33.18 -5.69 1.29
CA PRO A 152 33.44 -7.08 0.95
C PRO A 152 33.30 -8.01 2.16
N GLY A 153 32.56 -9.11 1.99
CA GLY A 153 32.35 -10.12 3.03
C GLY A 153 31.09 -9.93 3.89
N THR A 154 30.32 -8.87 3.69
CA THR A 154 28.95 -8.76 4.25
C THR A 154 27.93 -9.33 3.25
N PRO A 155 26.75 -9.81 3.72
CA PRO A 155 25.72 -10.33 2.82
C PRO A 155 25.16 -9.23 1.91
N GLU A 156 24.57 -9.65 0.79
CA GLU A 156 23.72 -8.78 -0.04
C GLU A 156 22.53 -8.28 0.80
N THR A 157 21.92 -7.15 0.41
CA THR A 157 20.64 -6.73 0.98
C THR A 157 19.51 -6.93 -0.03
N VAL A 158 18.30 -7.19 0.46
CA VAL A 158 17.13 -7.47 -0.37
C VAL A 158 15.94 -6.58 -0.02
N ALA A 159 15.31 -6.04 -1.06
CA ALA A 159 14.00 -5.39 -1.00
C ALA A 159 13.04 -6.03 -2.01
N CYS A 160 11.74 -5.82 -1.82
CA CYS A 160 10.71 -6.21 -2.77
C CYS A 160 10.07 -4.99 -3.42
N LEU A 161 9.80 -5.06 -4.72
CA LEU A 161 9.07 -4.03 -5.43
C LEU A 161 7.84 -4.64 -6.12
N LYS A 162 6.65 -4.17 -5.77
CA LYS A 162 5.38 -4.66 -6.31
C LYS A 162 4.68 -3.60 -7.16
N PHE A 163 4.25 -4.00 -8.35
CA PHE A 163 3.36 -3.22 -9.21
C PHE A 163 1.97 -3.82 -9.21
N ALA A 164 1.00 -3.13 -8.63
CA ALA A 164 -0.41 -3.52 -8.76
C ALA A 164 -0.99 -3.05 -10.11
N PRO A 165 -2.14 -3.59 -10.57
CA PRO A 165 -2.74 -3.24 -11.87
C PRO A 165 -3.04 -1.76 -12.05
N THR A 166 -3.24 -1.04 -10.96
CA THR A 166 -3.54 0.40 -10.97
C THR A 166 -2.83 1.11 -9.83
N ARG A 167 -2.64 2.43 -9.98
CA ARG A 167 -2.21 3.32 -8.91
C ARG A 167 -3.06 3.15 -7.64
N LEU A 168 -4.38 3.06 -7.83
CA LEU A 168 -5.33 2.92 -6.73
C LEU A 168 -5.16 1.59 -5.98
N ALA A 169 -4.92 0.50 -6.70
CA ALA A 169 -4.66 -0.81 -6.09
C ALA A 169 -3.35 -0.80 -5.28
N THR A 170 -2.32 -0.11 -5.78
CA THR A 170 -1.04 0.04 -5.05
C THR A 170 -1.24 0.83 -3.75
N GLN A 171 -2.00 1.92 -3.81
CA GLN A 171 -2.33 2.75 -2.64
C GLN A 171 -3.25 2.01 -1.66
N SER A 172 -4.21 1.24 -2.16
CA SER A 172 -5.12 0.48 -1.30
C SER A 172 -4.41 -0.64 -0.56
N GLU A 173 -3.41 -1.27 -1.19
CA GLU A 173 -2.57 -2.26 -0.52
C GLU A 173 -1.74 -1.64 0.61
N LEU A 174 -1.09 -0.50 0.38
CA LEU A 174 -0.37 0.19 1.44
C LEU A 174 -1.32 0.63 2.58
N CYS A 175 -2.50 1.14 2.24
CA CYS A 175 -3.53 1.48 3.23
C CYS A 175 -3.92 0.26 4.08
N GLY A 176 -4.11 -0.90 3.46
CA GLY A 176 -4.40 -2.12 4.19
C GLY A 176 -3.24 -2.64 5.03
N CYS A 177 -1.98 -2.45 4.62
CA CYS A 177 -0.80 -2.70 5.46
C CYS A 177 -0.81 -1.82 6.72
N GLU A 178 -1.11 -0.53 6.59
CA GLU A 178 -1.21 0.37 7.73
C GLU A 178 -2.36 -0.03 8.68
N MET A 179 -3.55 -0.37 8.14
CA MET A 179 -4.65 -0.89 8.95
C MET A 179 -4.29 -2.18 9.69
N ALA A 180 -3.58 -3.09 9.02
CA ALA A 180 -3.11 -4.34 9.60
C ALA A 180 -2.16 -4.08 10.78
N ALA A 181 -1.19 -3.19 10.59
CA ALA A 181 -0.24 -2.79 11.64
C ALA A 181 -0.95 -2.22 12.86
N GLN A 182 -1.94 -1.34 12.67
CA GLN A 182 -2.74 -0.79 13.77
C GLN A 182 -3.50 -1.88 14.53
N MET A 183 -4.03 -2.89 13.83
CA MET A 183 -4.73 -4.03 14.44
C MET A 183 -3.78 -5.05 15.10
N GLY A 184 -2.47 -4.83 15.12
CA GLY A 184 -1.49 -5.77 15.68
C GLY A 184 -1.25 -7.00 14.80
N VAL A 185 -1.51 -6.89 13.49
CA VAL A 185 -1.12 -7.89 12.48
C VAL A 185 0.21 -7.47 11.88
N SER A 186 1.21 -8.35 11.91
CA SER A 186 2.50 -8.06 11.27
C SER A 186 2.33 -8.01 9.76
N VAL A 187 2.94 -7.02 9.12
CA VAL A 187 3.02 -6.85 7.67
C VAL A 187 4.45 -6.47 7.30
N PRO A 188 4.87 -6.66 6.04
CA PRO A 188 6.13 -6.10 5.58
C PRO A 188 6.12 -4.58 5.73
N GLY A 189 7.23 -3.97 6.18
CA GLY A 189 7.42 -2.53 6.05
C GLY A 189 7.24 -2.14 4.59
N ALA A 190 6.48 -1.09 4.30
CA ALA A 190 6.16 -0.71 2.93
C ALA A 190 5.97 0.79 2.79
N ARG A 191 6.38 1.33 1.63
CA ARG A 191 6.14 2.71 1.23
C ARG A 191 5.89 2.83 -0.28
N LEU A 192 5.21 3.90 -0.66
CA LEU A 192 5.00 4.23 -2.07
C LEU A 192 6.26 4.82 -2.68
N LEU A 193 6.73 4.20 -3.76
CA LEU A 193 7.63 4.83 -4.71
C LEU A 193 6.78 5.48 -5.80
N ARG A 194 6.94 6.78 -6.02
CA ARG A 194 6.13 7.55 -7.00
C ARG A 194 7.00 8.05 -8.13
N ARG A 195 6.50 7.96 -9.36
CA ARG A 195 7.17 8.51 -10.55
C ARG A 195 7.38 10.02 -10.48
N ALA A 196 6.45 10.74 -9.85
CA ALA A 196 6.56 12.17 -9.61
C ALA A 196 7.77 12.55 -8.73
N ASN A 197 8.29 11.62 -7.92
CA ASN A 197 9.59 11.79 -7.28
C ASN A 197 10.68 11.31 -8.24
N GLU A 198 11.03 12.16 -9.21
CA GLU A 198 11.95 11.82 -10.29
C GLU A 198 13.33 11.39 -9.78
N SER A 199 13.77 11.89 -8.61
CA SER A 199 15.09 11.59 -8.06
C SER A 199 15.27 10.11 -7.72
N GLU A 200 14.36 9.55 -6.91
CA GLU A 200 14.44 8.16 -6.49
C GLU A 200 13.93 7.21 -7.57
N TRP A 201 12.82 7.56 -8.23
CA TRP A 201 12.26 6.76 -9.32
C TRP A 201 13.26 6.62 -10.48
N GLY A 202 13.87 7.73 -10.90
CA GLY A 202 14.89 7.75 -11.95
C GLY A 202 16.13 6.97 -11.55
N ALA A 203 16.62 7.13 -10.32
CA ALA A 203 17.78 6.38 -9.83
C ALA A 203 17.55 4.86 -9.85
N LEU A 204 16.40 4.38 -9.35
CA LEU A 204 16.07 2.96 -9.40
C LEU A 204 15.87 2.47 -10.85
N ARG A 205 15.22 3.26 -11.72
CA ARG A 205 15.04 2.89 -13.13
C ARG A 205 16.39 2.71 -13.83
N THR A 206 17.31 3.67 -13.69
CA THR A 206 18.66 3.58 -14.28
C THR A 206 19.45 2.41 -13.70
N ALA A 207 19.35 2.18 -12.39
CA ALA A 207 19.98 1.02 -11.76
C ALA A 207 19.41 -0.30 -12.28
N ALA A 208 18.09 -0.38 -12.50
CA ALA A 208 17.43 -1.56 -13.02
C ALA A 208 17.90 -1.88 -14.45
N GLU A 209 18.11 -0.88 -15.32
CA GLU A 209 18.67 -1.09 -16.66
C GLU A 209 20.09 -1.67 -16.63
N ALA A 210 20.88 -1.33 -15.61
CA ALA A 210 22.25 -1.82 -15.43
C ALA A 210 22.33 -3.17 -14.69
N ALA A 211 21.28 -3.55 -13.96
CA ALA A 211 21.24 -4.76 -13.14
C ALA A 211 21.09 -6.02 -14.00
N SER A 212 21.67 -7.12 -13.51
CA SER A 212 21.51 -8.45 -14.11
C SER A 212 20.15 -9.08 -13.78
N GLY A 213 19.78 -10.16 -14.46
CA GLY A 213 18.48 -10.82 -14.30
C GLY A 213 17.37 -10.10 -15.06
N SER A 214 16.23 -9.86 -14.41
CA SER A 214 15.06 -9.19 -15.02
C SER A 214 15.10 -7.65 -14.90
N GLY A 215 16.30 -7.05 -14.88
CA GLY A 215 16.49 -5.60 -14.73
C GLY A 215 15.82 -4.78 -15.84
N ALA A 216 15.97 -5.17 -17.10
CA ALA A 216 15.34 -4.52 -18.24
C ALA A 216 13.78 -4.58 -18.20
N GLU A 217 13.23 -5.68 -17.70
CA GLU A 217 11.78 -5.84 -17.55
C GLU A 217 11.23 -4.99 -16.40
N LEU A 218 11.99 -4.88 -15.31
CA LEU A 218 11.68 -3.95 -14.23
C LEU A 218 11.68 -2.50 -14.74
N ALA A 219 12.70 -2.08 -15.48
CA ALA A 219 12.76 -0.74 -16.07
C ALA A 219 11.54 -0.45 -16.98
N THR A 220 11.15 -1.43 -17.81
CA THR A 220 9.94 -1.34 -18.64
C THR A 220 8.68 -1.18 -17.80
N SER A 221 8.56 -1.93 -16.69
CA SER A 221 7.43 -1.83 -15.77
C SER A 221 7.37 -0.46 -15.08
N MET A 222 8.53 0.11 -14.73
CA MET A 222 8.63 1.47 -14.21
C MET A 222 8.24 2.53 -15.25
N ASP A 223 8.57 2.34 -16.53
CA ASP A 223 8.19 3.31 -17.56
C ASP A 223 6.67 3.34 -17.79
N ALA A 224 5.98 2.21 -17.59
CA ALA A 224 4.53 2.09 -17.70
C ALA A 224 3.76 2.53 -16.45
N ALA A 225 4.37 2.42 -15.26
CA ALA A 225 3.69 2.68 -13.99
C ALA A 225 3.79 4.15 -13.53
N GLN A 226 2.83 4.57 -12.70
CA GLN A 226 2.87 5.85 -12.00
C GLN A 226 3.42 5.73 -10.57
N CYS A 227 3.31 4.54 -9.98
CA CYS A 227 3.83 4.22 -8.66
C CYS A 227 4.08 2.72 -8.53
N ALA A 228 4.88 2.36 -7.53
CA ALA A 228 5.13 1.00 -7.09
C ALA A 228 5.11 0.96 -5.56
N LEU A 229 4.88 -0.23 -5.01
CA LEU A 229 5.00 -0.48 -3.58
C LEU A 229 6.38 -1.07 -3.30
N LEU A 230 7.25 -0.29 -2.65
CA LEU A 230 8.53 -0.78 -2.15
C LEU A 230 8.30 -1.38 -0.76
N MET A 231 8.76 -2.62 -0.56
CA MET A 231 8.44 -3.44 0.60
C MET A 231 9.70 -4.12 1.14
N GLU A 232 9.74 -4.33 2.44
CA GLU A 232 10.69 -5.23 3.08
C GLU A 232 10.48 -6.66 2.57
N PHE A 233 11.59 -7.37 2.39
CA PHE A 233 11.51 -8.81 2.17
C PHE A 233 11.19 -9.53 3.47
N VAL A 234 10.21 -10.44 3.44
CA VAL A 234 9.87 -11.28 4.58
C VAL A 234 10.60 -12.61 4.47
N ARG A 235 11.60 -12.83 5.33
CA ARG A 235 12.21 -14.15 5.50
C ARG A 235 11.23 -15.08 6.20
N GLY A 236 10.61 -15.97 5.45
CA GLY A 236 9.62 -16.90 5.98
C GLY A 236 9.10 -17.89 4.95
N ILE A 237 8.22 -18.77 5.40
CA ILE A 237 7.54 -19.75 4.55
C ILE A 237 6.01 -19.59 4.71
N PRO A 238 5.20 -20.01 3.74
CA PRO A 238 3.75 -20.00 3.88
C PRO A 238 3.29 -20.71 5.17
N LEU A 239 2.35 -20.11 5.89
CA LEU A 239 1.87 -20.59 7.19
C LEU A 239 1.43 -22.05 7.16
N GLY A 240 0.80 -22.49 6.06
CA GLY A 240 0.37 -23.88 5.88
C GLY A 240 1.51 -24.90 5.88
N ARG A 241 2.73 -24.48 5.53
CA ARG A 241 3.95 -25.30 5.55
C ARG A 241 4.74 -25.14 6.87
N ALA A 242 4.40 -24.17 7.71
CA ALA A 242 5.12 -23.84 8.93
C ALA A 242 4.54 -24.58 10.15
N GLY A 243 4.88 -25.86 10.32
CA GLY A 243 4.43 -26.65 11.48
C GLY A 243 4.85 -26.05 12.83
N GLU A 244 6.00 -25.36 12.86
CA GLU A 244 6.53 -24.62 14.01
C GLU A 244 5.63 -23.47 14.47
N ALA A 245 4.82 -22.88 13.58
CA ALA A 245 3.82 -21.88 13.92
C ALA A 245 2.71 -22.44 14.83
N PHE A 246 2.57 -23.76 14.90
CA PHE A 246 1.61 -24.47 15.73
C PHE A 246 2.30 -25.26 16.86
N SER A 247 3.57 -24.98 17.13
CA SER A 247 4.27 -25.53 18.30
C SER A 247 3.70 -24.97 19.60
N ALA A 248 3.82 -25.72 20.69
CA ALA A 248 3.26 -25.34 21.99
C ALA A 248 3.75 -23.98 22.52
N GLU A 249 4.97 -23.56 22.14
CA GLU A 249 5.57 -22.29 22.53
C GLU A 249 4.78 -21.07 22.00
N VAL A 250 4.32 -21.14 20.76
CA VAL A 250 3.72 -19.98 20.05
C VAL A 250 2.23 -20.16 19.74
N LEU A 251 1.65 -21.34 19.97
CA LEU A 251 0.28 -21.70 19.58
C LEU A 251 -0.78 -20.67 20.01
N ASP A 252 -0.74 -20.19 21.25
CA ASP A 252 -1.67 -19.17 21.77
C ASP A 252 -1.56 -17.87 20.96
N SER A 253 -0.34 -17.42 20.70
CA SER A 253 -0.06 -16.20 19.93
C SER A 253 -0.47 -16.35 18.46
N THR A 254 -0.28 -17.53 17.87
CA THR A 254 -0.72 -17.89 16.51
C THR A 254 -2.23 -17.82 16.42
N CYS A 255 -2.96 -18.46 17.33
CA CYS A 255 -4.42 -18.43 17.35
C CYS A 255 -4.96 -17.01 17.53
N ALA A 256 -4.39 -16.23 18.45
CA ALA A 256 -4.77 -14.83 18.62
C ALA A 256 -4.49 -13.99 17.36
N THR A 257 -3.36 -14.21 16.69
CA THR A 257 -3.03 -13.50 15.44
C THR A 257 -3.99 -13.86 14.32
N LEU A 258 -4.40 -15.14 14.18
CA LEU A 258 -5.43 -15.54 13.22
C LEU A 258 -6.78 -14.85 13.48
N GLY A 259 -7.13 -14.62 14.74
CA GLY A 259 -8.33 -13.84 15.11
C GLY A 259 -8.25 -12.39 14.63
N ARG A 260 -7.09 -11.74 14.83
CA ARG A 260 -6.83 -10.38 14.32
C ARG A 260 -6.88 -10.33 12.80
N VAL A 261 -6.26 -11.31 12.13
CA VAL A 261 -6.25 -11.41 10.65
C VAL A 261 -7.66 -11.56 10.11
N LEU A 262 -8.51 -12.40 10.72
CA LEU A 262 -9.89 -12.54 10.27
C LEU A 262 -10.68 -11.22 10.37
N MET A 263 -10.53 -10.50 11.48
CA MET A 263 -11.16 -9.19 11.64
C MET A 263 -10.65 -8.18 10.61
N LEU A 264 -9.33 -8.14 10.38
CA LEU A 264 -8.71 -7.34 9.33
C LEU A 264 -9.29 -7.66 7.96
N ASP A 265 -9.38 -8.94 7.61
CA ASP A 265 -9.91 -9.40 6.32
C ASP A 265 -11.39 -9.00 6.15
N MET A 266 -12.18 -9.02 7.24
CA MET A 266 -13.56 -8.51 7.23
C MET A 266 -13.62 -7.00 6.99
N VAL A 267 -12.70 -6.22 7.57
CA VAL A 267 -12.61 -4.76 7.33
C VAL A 267 -12.17 -4.44 5.90
N LEU A 268 -11.17 -5.15 5.40
CA LEU A 268 -10.64 -4.95 4.04
C LEU A 268 -11.56 -5.54 2.95
N GLY A 269 -12.49 -6.41 3.33
CA GLY A 269 -13.24 -7.25 2.38
C GLY A 269 -12.36 -8.27 1.67
N ASN A 270 -11.26 -8.69 2.30
CA ASN A 270 -10.29 -9.61 1.73
C ASN A 270 -10.75 -11.07 1.91
N ALA A 271 -11.48 -11.59 0.93
CA ALA A 271 -11.92 -12.98 0.91
C ALA A 271 -10.83 -13.99 0.46
N ASP A 272 -9.64 -13.50 0.08
CA ASP A 272 -8.58 -14.32 -0.48
C ASP A 272 -7.61 -14.85 0.57
N ARG A 273 -7.44 -14.24 1.75
CA ARG A 273 -6.42 -14.69 2.71
C ARG A 273 -6.87 -15.88 3.56
N LEU A 274 -7.84 -15.67 4.45
CA LEU A 274 -8.37 -16.75 5.29
C LEU A 274 -9.62 -17.41 4.68
N PRO A 275 -9.73 -18.74 4.72
CA PRO A 275 -10.99 -19.41 4.48
C PRO A 275 -11.98 -19.10 5.60
N CYS A 276 -13.24 -18.93 5.24
CA CYS A 276 -14.33 -18.69 6.19
C CYS A 276 -15.65 -19.17 5.55
N GLY A 277 -16.06 -20.38 5.91
CA GLY A 277 -17.26 -21.04 5.42
C GLY A 277 -18.53 -20.21 5.62
N PRO A 278 -18.79 -19.62 6.80
CA PRO A 278 -19.94 -18.75 7.04
C PRO A 278 -20.03 -17.54 6.10
N LEU A 279 -18.88 -17.05 5.59
CA LEU A 279 -18.80 -15.94 4.63
C LEU A 279 -18.64 -16.41 3.18
N GLY A 280 -18.56 -17.72 2.95
CA GLY A 280 -18.29 -18.29 1.62
C GLY A 280 -16.89 -18.02 1.09
N TRP A 281 -15.94 -17.66 1.96
CA TRP A 281 -14.56 -17.39 1.57
C TRP A 281 -13.77 -18.68 1.42
N ARG A 282 -13.18 -18.88 0.24
CA ARG A 282 -12.34 -20.05 -0.04
C ARG A 282 -10.97 -19.92 0.61
N GLY A 283 -10.44 -18.71 0.69
CA GLY A 283 -9.10 -18.42 1.20
C GLY A 283 -7.95 -18.97 0.35
N ASN A 284 -6.77 -18.44 0.66
CA ASN A 284 -5.47 -18.75 0.11
C ASN A 284 -4.48 -18.45 1.24
N ARG A 285 -4.23 -19.49 2.05
CA ARG A 285 -3.32 -19.41 3.20
C ARG A 285 -1.87 -19.08 2.80
N GLY A 286 -1.54 -19.12 1.51
CA GLY A 286 -0.27 -18.64 0.97
C GLY A 286 -0.02 -17.14 1.22
N ASN A 287 -1.08 -16.36 1.45
CA ASN A 287 -0.99 -14.93 1.78
C ASN A 287 -0.69 -14.66 3.27
N LEU A 288 -0.35 -15.70 4.02
CA LEU A 288 0.18 -15.62 5.38
C LEU A 288 1.53 -16.32 5.41
N LEU A 289 2.56 -15.57 5.79
CA LEU A 289 3.91 -16.10 5.97
C LEU A 289 4.17 -16.29 7.46
N TYR A 290 4.89 -17.35 7.82
CA TYR A 290 5.51 -17.49 9.13
C TYR A 290 6.98 -17.10 9.00
N SER A 291 7.36 -16.00 9.67
CA SER A 291 8.69 -15.44 9.56
C SER A 291 9.71 -16.13 10.47
N ALA A 292 11.00 -15.96 10.17
CA ALA A 292 12.10 -16.43 11.01
C ALA A 292 12.03 -15.92 12.46
N ASP A 293 11.40 -14.75 12.68
CA ASP A 293 11.15 -14.17 14.01
C ASP A 293 9.95 -14.80 14.74
N LYS A 294 9.44 -15.93 14.25
CA LYS A 294 8.25 -16.61 14.78
C LYS A 294 6.98 -15.77 14.77
N ARG A 295 6.78 -14.92 13.75
CA ARG A 295 5.60 -14.07 13.58
C ARG A 295 4.80 -14.46 12.35
N ILE A 296 3.47 -14.36 12.43
CA ILE A 296 2.61 -14.45 11.25
C ILE A 296 2.59 -13.07 10.57
N VAL A 297 3.08 -13.02 9.33
CA VAL A 297 3.12 -11.82 8.50
C VAL A 297 2.08 -11.93 7.39
N ALA A 298 1.15 -10.98 7.38
CA ALA A 298 0.12 -10.87 6.36
C ALA A 298 0.66 -10.14 5.12
N ILE A 299 0.49 -10.76 3.96
CA ILE A 299 0.82 -10.16 2.67
C ILE A 299 -0.44 -9.94 1.84
N ASP A 300 -0.31 -9.14 0.79
CA ASP A 300 -1.39 -8.81 -0.14
C ASP A 300 -2.64 -8.23 0.55
N SER A 301 -2.41 -7.20 1.39
CA SER A 301 -3.44 -6.53 2.18
C SER A 301 -4.26 -5.52 1.37
N GLY A 302 -4.56 -5.81 0.10
CA GLY A 302 -5.37 -4.94 -0.75
C GLY A 302 -6.80 -4.77 -0.22
N VAL A 303 -7.28 -3.52 -0.13
CA VAL A 303 -8.70 -3.25 0.13
C VAL A 303 -9.52 -3.68 -1.09
N ALA A 304 -10.51 -4.55 -0.87
CA ALA A 304 -11.41 -4.99 -1.93
C ALA A 304 -12.24 -3.83 -2.48
N ARG A 305 -12.46 -3.83 -3.79
CA ARG A 305 -13.37 -2.87 -4.42
C ARG A 305 -14.79 -3.10 -3.90
N ARG A 306 -15.52 -2.00 -3.70
CA ARG A 306 -16.89 -2.04 -3.21
C ARG A 306 -17.76 -2.95 -4.11
N PRO A 307 -18.39 -3.99 -3.55
CA PRO A 307 -19.29 -4.83 -4.31
C PRO A 307 -20.59 -4.09 -4.66
N PRO A 308 -21.35 -4.55 -5.67
CA PRO A 308 -22.66 -3.98 -6.00
C PRO A 308 -23.57 -3.90 -4.77
N ALA A 309 -24.42 -2.87 -4.69
CA ALA A 309 -25.15 -2.52 -3.46
C ALA A 309 -25.91 -3.68 -2.80
N GLY A 310 -26.60 -4.52 -3.58
CA GLY A 310 -27.34 -5.67 -3.06
C GLY A 310 -26.45 -6.79 -2.49
N ARG A 311 -25.23 -6.93 -3.00
CA ARG A 311 -24.23 -7.87 -2.46
C ARG A 311 -23.58 -7.30 -1.20
N ALA A 312 -23.28 -6.00 -1.20
CA ALA A 312 -22.73 -5.30 -0.04
C ALA A 312 -23.65 -5.35 1.20
N ALA A 313 -24.97 -5.28 1.01
CA ALA A 313 -25.93 -5.38 2.12
C ALA A 313 -25.90 -6.78 2.77
N LYS A 314 -25.91 -7.84 1.96
CA LYS A 314 -25.83 -9.23 2.44
C LYS A 314 -24.50 -9.54 3.11
N GLU A 315 -23.40 -9.07 2.54
CA GLU A 315 -22.07 -9.23 3.14
C GLU A 315 -21.98 -8.52 4.49
N ARG A 316 -22.54 -7.31 4.61
CA ARG A 316 -22.59 -6.60 5.90
C ARG A 316 -23.40 -7.35 6.95
N GLU A 317 -24.58 -7.86 6.59
CA GLU A 317 -25.40 -8.66 7.50
C GLU A 317 -24.67 -9.93 7.96
N ALA A 318 -24.01 -10.61 7.02
CA ALA A 318 -23.20 -11.79 7.32
C ALA A 318 -22.01 -11.46 8.24
N TYR A 319 -21.30 -10.34 8.00
CA TYR A 319 -20.18 -9.92 8.82
C TYR A 319 -20.62 -9.58 10.23
N GLN A 320 -21.74 -8.86 10.38
CA GLN A 320 -22.29 -8.52 11.69
C GLN A 320 -22.66 -9.79 12.46
N ARG A 321 -23.46 -10.67 11.85
CA ARG A 321 -23.89 -11.92 12.48
C ARG A 321 -22.70 -12.80 12.88
N LEU A 322 -21.72 -12.95 12.00
CA LEU A 322 -20.54 -13.74 12.31
C LEU A 322 -19.72 -13.10 13.44
N SER A 323 -19.55 -11.78 13.45
CA SER A 323 -18.80 -11.10 14.51
C SER A 323 -19.43 -11.32 15.89
N GLU A 324 -20.76 -11.22 15.97
CA GLU A 324 -21.52 -11.49 17.20
C GLU A 324 -21.32 -12.94 17.66
N LEU A 325 -21.41 -13.91 16.75
CA LEU A 325 -21.19 -15.33 17.06
C LEU A 325 -19.75 -15.62 17.46
N LEU A 326 -18.76 -15.07 16.76
CA LEU A 326 -17.34 -15.26 17.11
C LEU A 326 -17.01 -14.76 18.51
N ILE A 327 -17.68 -13.70 18.97
CA ILE A 327 -17.49 -13.15 20.31
C ILE A 327 -18.21 -13.97 21.38
N THR A 328 -19.41 -14.47 21.08
CA THR A 328 -20.34 -15.04 22.08
C THR A 328 -20.40 -16.55 22.11
N ASP A 329 -20.10 -17.22 21.00
CA ASP A 329 -20.21 -18.66 20.82
C ASP A 329 -18.83 -19.31 20.56
N ALA A 330 -18.37 -20.08 21.53
CA ALA A 330 -17.07 -20.75 21.47
C ALA A 330 -17.04 -21.83 20.39
N ASP A 331 -18.16 -22.50 20.11
CA ASP A 331 -18.21 -23.57 19.11
C ASP A 331 -18.05 -23.01 17.70
N THR A 332 -18.76 -21.91 17.37
CA THR A 332 -18.56 -21.19 16.11
C THR A 332 -17.14 -20.66 15.98
N ALA A 333 -16.58 -20.07 17.03
CA ALA A 333 -15.19 -19.57 17.00
C ALA A 333 -14.17 -20.70 16.79
N SER A 334 -14.37 -21.85 17.43
CA SER A 334 -13.53 -23.04 17.26
C SER A 334 -13.62 -23.59 15.83
N ALA A 335 -14.83 -23.66 15.26
CA ALA A 335 -15.04 -24.11 13.90
C ALA A 335 -14.31 -23.20 12.88
N VAL A 336 -14.48 -21.88 13.00
CA VAL A 336 -13.81 -20.92 12.12
C VAL A 336 -12.28 -20.96 12.26
N LEU A 337 -11.76 -21.12 13.48
CA LEU A 337 -10.31 -21.29 13.71
C LEU A 337 -9.77 -22.56 13.04
N GLN A 338 -10.50 -23.68 13.14
CA GLN A 338 -10.12 -24.93 12.49
C GLN A 338 -10.20 -24.86 10.96
N GLU A 339 -11.09 -24.04 10.41
CA GLU A 339 -11.13 -23.73 8.98
C GLU A 339 -9.92 -22.89 8.55
N ALA A 340 -9.51 -21.92 9.37
CA ALA A 340 -8.39 -21.02 9.08
C ALA A 340 -7.04 -21.75 8.89
N VAL A 341 -6.86 -22.93 9.48
CA VAL A 341 -5.63 -23.73 9.40
C VAL A 341 -5.75 -24.92 8.45
N ASP A 342 -4.61 -25.46 8.04
CA ASP A 342 -4.58 -26.70 7.26
C ASP A 342 -5.01 -27.91 8.10
N GLU A 343 -5.50 -28.95 7.42
CA GLU A 343 -6.10 -30.14 8.04
C GLU A 343 -5.19 -30.80 9.09
N ASN A 344 -3.88 -30.83 8.83
CA ASN A 344 -2.87 -31.40 9.73
C ASN A 344 -2.75 -30.67 11.07
N HIS A 345 -3.18 -29.41 11.16
CA HIS A 345 -3.07 -28.58 12.36
C HIS A 345 -4.40 -28.42 13.11
N ARG A 346 -5.51 -28.94 12.57
CA ARG A 346 -6.85 -28.77 13.18
C ARG A 346 -6.94 -29.32 14.60
N SER A 347 -6.36 -30.49 14.83
CA SER A 347 -6.34 -31.11 16.16
C SER A 347 -5.56 -30.29 17.20
N LEU A 348 -4.52 -29.57 16.77
CA LEU A 348 -3.72 -28.69 17.63
C LEU A 348 -4.50 -27.44 18.05
N VAL A 349 -5.30 -26.88 17.14
CA VAL A 349 -6.09 -25.67 17.39
C VAL A 349 -7.50 -25.93 17.96
N ALA A 350 -7.92 -27.20 18.05
CA ALA A 350 -9.24 -27.59 18.57
C ALA A 350 -9.39 -27.42 20.10
N SER A 351 -8.33 -27.01 20.81
CA SER A 351 -8.39 -26.82 22.27
C SER A 351 -9.16 -25.55 22.66
N THR A 352 -9.81 -25.57 23.82
CA THR A 352 -10.52 -24.41 24.37
C THR A 352 -9.60 -23.19 24.57
N ASN A 353 -8.32 -23.41 24.86
CA ASN A 353 -7.36 -22.32 25.01
C ASN A 353 -7.10 -21.62 23.66
N CYS A 354 -6.91 -22.40 22.59
CA CYS A 354 -6.75 -21.88 21.23
C CYS A 354 -7.98 -21.08 20.78
N THR A 355 -9.18 -21.59 21.04
CA THR A 355 -10.44 -20.88 20.75
C THR A 355 -10.50 -19.54 21.49
N ARG A 356 -10.20 -19.51 22.80
CA ARG A 356 -10.19 -18.27 23.59
C ARG A 356 -9.15 -17.27 23.09
N ALA A 357 -7.96 -17.76 22.72
CA ALA A 357 -6.90 -16.92 22.18
C ALA A 357 -7.33 -16.27 20.86
N PHE A 358 -7.92 -17.05 19.96
CA PHE A 358 -8.50 -16.58 18.71
C PHE A 358 -9.59 -15.53 18.94
N GLN A 359 -10.54 -15.78 19.83
CA GLN A 359 -11.58 -14.82 20.18
C GLN A 359 -11.02 -13.53 20.82
N ARG A 360 -9.98 -13.64 21.65
CA ARG A 360 -9.28 -12.48 22.23
C ARG A 360 -8.69 -11.62 21.11
N GLY A 361 -7.90 -12.23 20.21
CA GLY A 361 -7.32 -11.49 19.09
C GLY A 361 -8.37 -10.87 18.16
N PHE A 362 -9.48 -11.57 17.90
CA PHE A 362 -10.60 -11.01 17.14
C PHE A 362 -11.23 -9.78 17.83
N ARG A 363 -11.45 -9.84 19.16
CA ARG A 363 -11.97 -8.72 19.95
C ARG A 363 -11.01 -7.52 19.96
N ASP A 364 -9.73 -7.75 20.22
CA ASP A 364 -8.70 -6.70 20.24
C ASP A 364 -8.67 -5.93 18.89
N ALA A 365 -8.73 -6.66 17.77
CA ALA A 365 -8.81 -6.06 16.44
C ALA A 365 -10.15 -5.36 16.18
N THR A 366 -11.26 -5.86 16.73
CA THR A 366 -12.59 -5.23 16.60
C THR A 366 -12.62 -3.86 17.28
N GLU A 367 -12.06 -3.75 18.48
CA GLU A 367 -11.94 -2.49 19.22
C GLU A 367 -11.10 -1.47 18.43
N THR A 368 -9.96 -1.92 17.90
CA THR A 368 -9.11 -1.09 17.05
C THR A 368 -9.83 -0.64 15.77
N ALA A 369 -10.55 -1.55 15.11
CA ALA A 369 -11.33 -1.24 13.92
C ALA A 369 -12.41 -0.18 14.21
N ALA A 370 -13.06 -0.24 15.37
CA ALA A 370 -14.04 0.75 15.79
C ALA A 370 -13.42 2.13 16.00
N GLN A 371 -12.22 2.21 16.61
CA GLN A 371 -11.48 3.45 16.78
C GLN A 371 -11.08 4.06 15.42
N LEU A 372 -10.51 3.24 14.53
CA LEU A 372 -10.18 3.66 13.17
C LEU A 372 -11.41 4.17 12.42
N GLN A 373 -12.55 3.48 12.51
CA GLN A 373 -13.79 3.92 11.89
C GLN A 373 -14.20 5.33 12.36
N GLY A 374 -14.06 5.63 13.64
CA GLY A 374 -14.31 6.97 14.18
C GLY A 374 -13.45 8.04 13.51
N ILE A 375 -12.14 7.79 13.42
CA ILE A 375 -11.18 8.70 12.75
C ILE A 375 -11.52 8.87 11.27
N LEU A 376 -11.74 7.78 10.55
CA LEU A 376 -12.05 7.80 9.12
C LEU A 376 -13.33 8.58 8.82
N LYS A 377 -14.37 8.45 9.67
CA LYS A 377 -15.61 9.23 9.57
C LYS A 377 -15.36 10.73 9.79
N MET A 378 -14.55 11.09 10.79
CA MET A 378 -14.20 12.50 11.02
C MET A 378 -13.46 13.09 9.82
N LEU A 379 -12.52 12.34 9.24
CA LEU A 379 -11.78 12.77 8.05
C LEU A 379 -12.68 12.91 6.83
N ALA A 380 -13.56 11.93 6.58
CA ALA A 380 -14.52 11.98 5.48
C ALA A 380 -15.44 13.21 5.60
N ASN A 381 -15.95 13.50 6.79
CA ASN A 381 -16.80 14.67 7.03
C ASN A 381 -16.02 15.98 6.84
N SER A 382 -14.76 16.05 7.29
CA SER A 382 -13.90 17.22 7.11
C SER A 382 -13.60 17.47 5.63
N LEU A 383 -13.33 16.41 4.88
CA LEU A 383 -13.13 16.43 3.43
C LEU A 383 -14.36 16.93 2.68
N GLU A 384 -15.53 16.37 3.01
CA GLU A 384 -16.80 16.74 2.39
C GLU A 384 -17.07 18.24 2.61
N LYS A 385 -16.90 18.71 3.85
CA LYS A 385 -17.05 20.13 4.18
C LYS A 385 -16.09 21.02 3.38
N SER A 386 -14.80 20.67 3.37
CA SER A 386 -13.78 21.44 2.63
C SER A 386 -14.07 21.47 1.12
N THR A 387 -14.54 20.35 0.57
CA THR A 387 -14.91 20.25 -0.85
C THR A 387 -16.12 21.14 -1.16
N CYS A 388 -17.14 21.13 -0.30
CA CYS A 388 -18.30 22.01 -0.44
C CYS A 388 -17.90 23.50 -0.38
N GLU A 389 -16.97 23.87 0.52
CA GLU A 389 -16.44 25.23 0.62
C GLU A 389 -15.74 25.65 -0.68
N VAL A 390 -14.82 24.82 -1.21
CA VAL A 390 -14.13 25.09 -2.48
C VAL A 390 -15.12 25.19 -3.65
N ILE A 391 -16.09 24.29 -3.76
CA ILE A 391 -17.12 24.36 -4.81
C ILE A 391 -17.93 25.65 -4.70
N SER A 392 -18.28 26.06 -3.48
CA SER A 392 -19.00 27.32 -3.23
C SER A 392 -18.16 28.54 -3.61
N GLU A 393 -16.87 28.55 -3.28
CA GLU A 393 -15.94 29.61 -3.65
C GLU A 393 -15.74 29.70 -5.16
N MET A 394 -15.54 28.57 -5.84
CA MET A 394 -15.46 28.50 -7.30
C MET A 394 -16.74 28.98 -7.97
N GLY A 395 -17.91 28.57 -7.47
CA GLY A 395 -19.20 29.05 -7.94
C GLY A 395 -19.38 30.56 -7.75
N SER A 396 -18.95 31.10 -6.61
CA SER A 396 -18.97 32.54 -6.34
C SER A 396 -18.02 33.30 -7.26
N PHE A 397 -16.83 32.76 -7.51
CA PHE A 397 -15.84 33.32 -8.43
C PHE A 397 -16.36 33.36 -9.87
N MET A 398 -16.98 32.27 -10.35
CA MET A 398 -17.58 32.22 -11.68
C MET A 398 -18.73 33.23 -11.83
N MET A 399 -19.60 33.36 -10.82
CA MET A 399 -20.68 34.35 -10.84
C MET A 399 -20.15 35.80 -10.82
N ALA A 400 -19.06 36.06 -10.08
CA ALA A 400 -18.39 37.34 -10.08
C ALA A 400 -17.73 37.65 -11.45
N ALA A 401 -17.09 36.65 -12.08
CA ALA A 401 -16.51 36.77 -13.41
C ALA A 401 -17.59 37.09 -14.47
N ASP A 402 -18.74 36.40 -14.45
CA ASP A 402 -19.85 36.67 -15.37
C ASP A 402 -20.42 38.09 -15.19
N SER A 403 -20.52 38.57 -13.95
CA SER A 403 -20.96 39.95 -13.68
C SER A 403 -19.98 41.02 -14.18
N SER A 404 -18.67 40.71 -14.18
CA SER A 404 -17.62 41.59 -14.70
C SER A 404 -17.56 41.59 -16.24
N ILE A 405 -17.82 40.45 -16.89
CA ILE A 405 -17.94 40.32 -18.35
C ILE A 405 -19.19 41.06 -18.85
N ALA A 406 -20.32 40.98 -18.13
CA ALA A 406 -21.52 41.77 -18.43
C ALA A 406 -21.27 43.29 -18.39
N GLY A 407 -20.36 43.76 -17.52
CA GLY A 407 -19.90 45.15 -17.46
C GLY A 407 -19.07 45.58 -18.68
N LEU A 408 -18.20 44.71 -19.19
CA LEU A 408 -17.37 44.95 -20.38
C LEU A 408 -18.19 44.98 -21.68
N HIS A 409 -19.21 44.13 -21.79
CA HIS A 409 -20.12 44.15 -22.93
C HIS A 409 -20.98 45.43 -22.97
N SER A 410 -21.32 46.03 -21.83
CA SER A 410 -22.07 47.30 -21.77
C SER A 410 -21.25 48.50 -22.28
N ALA A 411 -19.95 48.55 -21.99
CA ALA A 411 -19.08 49.64 -22.45
C ALA A 411 -18.72 49.51 -23.94
N ALA A 412 -18.37 48.32 -24.41
CA ALA A 412 -18.05 48.07 -25.82
C ALA A 412 -19.27 48.27 -26.74
N PHE A 413 -20.46 47.86 -26.31
CA PHE A 413 -21.69 48.06 -27.08
C PHE A 413 -22.13 49.53 -27.11
N ARG A 414 -21.90 50.30 -26.04
CA ARG A 414 -22.16 51.76 -26.03
C ARG A 414 -21.22 52.54 -26.95
N VAL A 415 -19.94 52.19 -27.00
CA VAL A 415 -18.96 52.83 -27.91
C VAL A 415 -19.26 52.47 -29.36
N TRP A 416 -19.65 51.21 -29.64
CA TRP A 416 -20.06 50.78 -30.98
C TRP A 416 -21.37 51.45 -31.43
N TRP A 417 -22.37 51.56 -30.55
CA TRP A 417 -23.67 52.18 -30.85
C TRP A 417 -23.58 53.71 -31.05
N ILE A 418 -22.70 54.40 -30.31
CA ILE A 418 -22.45 55.84 -30.51
C ILE A 418 -21.71 56.09 -31.85
N ARG A 419 -20.77 55.22 -32.23
CA ARG A 419 -20.09 55.30 -33.54
C ARG A 419 -20.99 54.95 -34.73
N ALA A 420 -22.04 54.15 -34.54
CA ALA A 420 -23.00 53.82 -35.59
C ALA A 420 -24.07 54.92 -35.82
N ARG A 421 -24.04 56.01 -35.05
CA ARG A 421 -24.99 57.13 -35.11
C ARG A 421 -24.37 58.49 -35.44
N MET A 422 -23.05 58.55 -35.67
CA MET A 422 -22.33 59.66 -36.30
C MET A 422 -21.88 59.20 -37.69
#